data_AF-A0A816H3K4-F1
#
_entry.id   AF-A0A816H3K4-F1
#
_cell.length_a   1.000
_cell.length_b   1.000
_cell.length_c   1.000
_cell.angle_alpha   90.00
_cell.angle_beta   90.00
_cell.angle_gamma   90.00
#
_symmetry.space_group_name_H-M   'P 1'
#
loop_
_entity.id
_entity.type
_entity.pdbx_description
1 polymer ?
#
loop_
_entity_poly.entity_id
_entity_poly.type
_entity_poly.pdbx_seq_one_letter_code
_entity_poly.pdbx_strand_id
1 'polypeptide(L)'
;MIILDNMTIGNITIRDTLIWNGTHQEFMLLKVSPSQRYAYTFADSFVLKFDITQNRIVELKASQNFYPIPEKYPHAMDLTEDWALIAAYAATPGNANLAAPIVFLCSLNPLQYLGFTSFVDDLLQVISLAKTYNLANHMSISVNKGRQMAIAGYRLINLVSSFTVNATSTNMSTWTVQRVRIDVGPSNSGFGQSVAWIDNETVAINVLSANAHSWSKSEVWTFAVDSPFTIPQYVFPNNQQTLTAYATPRFYQILSWSKNLFILTEFTAIIFVPSQLPGYLSVWADTGDIFLYIFGSSPCSPGKYKKESGFGLCQACPPQTKNPAYQPPCTQCLPCSSNSFCPLGSITDVFYNNYSSYTQTYTYPDAPDMNNYDDLLVQNIFTINTQCLLISPLFWTLIVMTLCCITWFLMTIGKVAPCQLLKQQRNRAKKFLKNTDIVGEGERWIGGLFSFAIVVLFGFAFWFADDYLKLYPIETSSSPRASCDSTLRNA
;
A
#
# COMPACT_ATOMS: atom_id res chain seq x y z
N MET A 1 12.21 7.32 -26.55
CA MET A 1 13.15 6.54 -25.71
C MET A 1 12.93 5.08 -26.04
N ILE A 2 13.88 4.42 -26.69
CA ILE A 2 13.78 2.97 -26.97
C ILE A 2 14.36 2.27 -25.74
N ILE A 3 13.51 1.68 -24.90
CA ILE A 3 13.97 0.81 -23.80
C ILE A 3 14.23 -0.55 -24.44
N LEU A 4 15.46 -0.77 -24.88
CA LEU A 4 15.95 -2.07 -25.36
C LEU A 4 16.44 -2.86 -24.14
N ASP A 5 15.65 -3.84 -23.70
CA ASP A 5 16.16 -4.90 -22.83
C ASP A 5 17.16 -5.75 -23.63
N ASN A 6 18.43 -5.69 -23.23
CA ASN A 6 19.56 -6.56 -23.60
C ASN A 6 19.46 -7.27 -24.97
N MET A 7 19.87 -6.59 -26.03
CA MET A 7 20.41 -7.25 -27.22
C MET A 7 21.20 -6.25 -28.07
N THR A 8 22.45 -6.58 -28.40
CA THR A 8 23.15 -6.01 -29.54
C THR A 8 22.48 -6.50 -30.81
N ILE A 9 21.40 -5.82 -31.20
CA ILE A 9 20.78 -6.03 -32.50
C ILE A 9 21.74 -5.43 -33.54
N GLY A 10 22.47 -6.29 -34.25
CA GLY A 10 23.21 -5.88 -35.44
C GLY A 10 22.27 -5.18 -36.41
N ASN A 11 22.65 -3.97 -36.86
CA ASN A 11 21.96 -3.09 -37.81
C ASN A 11 20.70 -3.68 -38.47
N ILE A 12 19.54 -3.60 -37.82
CA ILE A 12 18.26 -3.73 -38.53
C ILE A 12 18.10 -2.46 -39.35
N THR A 13 18.48 -2.55 -40.62
CA THR A 13 18.25 -1.47 -41.58
C THR A 13 16.89 -1.74 -42.22
N ILE A 14 15.81 -1.20 -41.65
CA ILE A 14 14.48 -1.28 -42.26
C ILE A 14 14.46 -0.33 -43.46
N ARG A 15 14.90 -0.82 -44.63
CA ARG A 15 14.74 -0.12 -45.91
C ARG A 15 13.44 -0.58 -46.56
N ASP A 16 12.31 -0.10 -46.06
CA ASP A 16 11.05 -0.17 -46.80
C ASP A 16 10.42 1.21 -46.88
N THR A 17 10.15 1.62 -48.12
CA THR A 17 9.62 2.93 -48.54
C THR A 17 8.23 3.26 -47.99
N LEU A 18 7.55 2.30 -47.34
CA LEU A 18 6.23 2.48 -46.73
C LEU A 18 6.25 3.22 -45.37
N ILE A 19 7.38 3.20 -44.65
CA ILE A 19 7.48 3.84 -43.32
C ILE A 19 7.83 5.33 -43.44
N TRP A 20 8.36 5.77 -44.59
CA TRP A 20 8.98 7.10 -44.75
C TRP A 20 8.10 8.19 -45.38
N ASN A 21 6.85 7.88 -45.75
CA ASN A 21 5.92 8.91 -46.23
C ASN A 21 5.15 9.57 -45.07
N GLY A 22 5.85 10.42 -44.30
CA GLY A 22 5.29 11.72 -43.93
C GLY A 22 4.63 11.94 -42.57
N THR A 23 4.66 11.02 -41.61
CA THR A 23 4.33 11.37 -40.20
C THR A 23 5.29 10.66 -39.24
N HIS A 24 6.17 11.45 -38.60
CA HIS A 24 6.97 10.96 -37.48
C HIS A 24 6.04 10.43 -36.38
N GLN A 25 6.16 9.15 -36.03
CA GLN A 25 5.56 8.61 -34.82
C GLN A 25 6.52 8.86 -33.65
N GLU A 26 6.04 9.50 -32.59
CA GLU A 26 6.84 9.67 -31.37
C GLU A 26 6.98 8.38 -30.56
N PHE A 27 6.05 7.42 -30.75
CA PHE A 27 6.00 6.17 -29.98
C PHE A 27 5.78 4.91 -30.81
N MET A 28 6.62 3.92 -30.55
CA MET A 28 6.41 2.53 -30.89
C MET A 28 6.90 1.65 -29.74
N LEU A 29 6.20 0.56 -29.50
CA LEU A 29 6.64 -0.49 -28.58
C LEU A 29 7.32 -1.57 -29.39
N LEU A 30 8.51 -2.00 -28.96
CA LEU A 30 9.27 -3.10 -29.57
C LEU A 30 9.61 -4.13 -28.48
N LYS A 31 9.33 -5.40 -28.73
CA LYS A 31 9.68 -6.49 -27.80
C LYS A 31 9.97 -7.76 -28.57
N VAL A 32 10.96 -8.51 -28.08
CA VAL A 32 11.40 -9.77 -28.66
C VAL A 32 10.71 -10.93 -27.95
N SER A 33 10.30 -11.94 -28.71
CA SER A 33 9.73 -13.17 -28.17
C SER A 33 10.69 -13.84 -27.19
N PRO A 34 10.22 -14.57 -26.18
CA PRO A 34 11.11 -15.26 -25.24
C PRO A 34 12.05 -16.26 -25.93
N SER A 35 11.59 -16.89 -27.01
CA SER A 35 12.35 -17.75 -27.92
C SER A 35 13.38 -17.02 -28.78
N GLN A 36 13.41 -15.68 -28.73
CA GLN A 36 14.27 -14.79 -29.52
C GLN A 36 14.14 -14.96 -31.04
N ARG A 37 13.06 -15.59 -31.50
CA ARG A 37 12.81 -15.81 -32.92
C ARG A 37 12.13 -14.63 -33.58
N TYR A 38 11.18 -14.01 -32.89
CA TYR A 38 10.36 -12.94 -33.45
C TYR A 38 10.53 -11.63 -32.67
N ALA A 39 10.56 -10.51 -33.37
CA ALA A 39 10.35 -9.19 -32.80
C ALA A 39 8.95 -8.69 -33.18
N TYR A 40 8.24 -8.13 -32.20
CA TYR A 40 6.93 -7.55 -32.38
C TYR A 40 7.00 -6.05 -32.15
N THR A 41 6.44 -5.29 -33.08
CA THR A 41 6.30 -3.83 -32.96
C THR A 41 4.84 -3.45 -32.98
N PHE A 42 4.42 -2.65 -32.00
CA PHE A 42 3.08 -2.09 -31.92
C PHE A 42 3.18 -0.57 -31.90
N ALA A 43 2.61 0.07 -32.91
CA ALA A 43 2.60 1.52 -33.07
C ALA A 43 1.16 2.02 -33.30
N ASP A 44 0.98 3.34 -33.27
CA ASP A 44 -0.31 3.96 -33.53
C ASP A 44 -0.80 3.78 -34.99
N SER A 45 0.09 3.62 -35.97
CA SER A 45 -0.25 3.44 -37.40
C SER A 45 -0.03 2.03 -37.96
N PHE A 46 0.80 1.19 -37.32
CA PHE A 46 1.06 -0.17 -37.78
C PHE A 46 1.35 -1.17 -36.67
N VAL A 47 1.23 -2.46 -36.99
CA VAL A 47 1.69 -3.59 -36.17
C VAL A 47 2.53 -4.50 -37.05
N LEU A 48 3.69 -4.91 -36.53
CA LEU A 48 4.71 -5.67 -37.26
C LEU A 48 5.13 -6.92 -36.48
N LYS A 49 5.26 -8.04 -37.19
CA LYS A 49 5.95 -9.26 -36.76
C LYS A 49 7.16 -9.48 -37.67
N PHE A 50 8.34 -9.49 -37.08
CA PHE A 50 9.61 -9.66 -37.77
C PHE A 50 10.29 -10.97 -37.33
N ASP A 51 10.72 -11.81 -38.26
CA ASP A 51 11.52 -13.00 -37.96
C ASP A 51 13.00 -12.60 -37.93
N ILE A 52 13.58 -12.60 -36.73
CA ILE A 52 14.96 -12.22 -36.47
C ILE A 52 15.92 -13.22 -37.14
N THR A 53 15.59 -14.51 -37.08
CA THR A 53 16.45 -15.59 -37.60
C THR A 53 16.51 -15.60 -39.13
N GLN A 54 15.40 -15.25 -39.78
CA GLN A 54 15.29 -15.21 -41.24
C GLN A 54 15.49 -13.79 -41.80
N ASN A 55 15.69 -12.80 -40.90
CA ASN A 55 15.85 -11.39 -41.24
C ASN A 55 14.78 -10.87 -42.20
N ARG A 56 13.49 -11.17 -41.94
CA ARG A 56 12.38 -10.80 -42.82
C ARG A 56 11.11 -10.40 -42.06
N ILE A 57 10.33 -9.53 -42.67
CA ILE A 57 8.97 -9.22 -42.22
C ILE A 57 8.07 -10.43 -42.48
N VAL A 58 7.42 -10.94 -41.43
CA VAL A 58 6.46 -12.04 -41.51
C VAL A 58 5.06 -11.50 -41.74
N GLU A 59 4.70 -10.44 -41.01
CA GLU A 59 3.37 -9.86 -41.05
C GLU A 59 3.46 -8.36 -40.76
N LEU A 60 2.80 -7.54 -41.57
CA LEU A 60 2.68 -6.09 -41.39
C LEU A 60 1.22 -5.69 -41.61
N LYS A 61 0.60 -5.10 -40.59
CA LYS A 61 -0.79 -4.65 -40.61
C LYS A 61 -0.86 -3.16 -40.33
N ALA A 62 -1.70 -2.45 -41.08
CA ALA A 62 -2.14 -1.12 -40.68
C ALA A 62 -2.88 -1.23 -39.34
N SER A 63 -2.68 -0.28 -38.43
CA SER A 63 -3.24 -0.35 -37.08
C SER A 63 -4.77 -0.38 -37.07
N GLN A 64 -5.42 0.29 -38.04
CA GLN A 64 -6.88 0.25 -38.25
C GLN A 64 -7.42 -1.13 -38.65
N ASN A 65 -6.56 -2.02 -39.17
CA ASN A 65 -6.91 -3.40 -39.52
C ASN A 65 -6.60 -4.37 -38.37
N PHE A 66 -6.02 -3.87 -37.27
CA PHE A 66 -5.63 -4.67 -36.11
C PHE A 66 -6.41 -4.28 -34.87
N TYR A 67 -6.37 -3.00 -34.49
CA TYR A 67 -7.10 -2.49 -33.33
C TYR A 67 -8.54 -2.16 -33.69
N PRO A 68 -9.50 -2.41 -32.79
CA PRO A 68 -10.90 -2.05 -33.01
C PRO A 68 -11.18 -0.55 -32.85
N ILE A 69 -10.23 0.21 -32.30
CA ILE A 69 -10.38 1.64 -32.02
C ILE A 69 -9.39 2.41 -32.92
N PRO A 70 -9.83 3.45 -33.66
CA PRO A 70 -8.96 4.15 -34.61
C PRO A 70 -7.88 5.00 -33.93
N GLU A 71 -8.21 5.71 -32.85
CA GLU A 71 -7.29 6.55 -32.09
C GLU A 71 -6.79 5.84 -30.82
N LYS A 72 -5.56 5.33 -30.88
CA LYS A 72 -4.88 4.65 -29.78
C LYS A 72 -3.40 5.03 -29.74
N TYR A 73 -2.84 5.01 -28.55
CA TYR A 73 -1.45 5.35 -28.29
C TYR A 73 -0.87 4.27 -27.37
N PRO A 74 -0.13 3.29 -27.90
CA PRO A 74 0.50 2.25 -27.09
C PRO A 74 1.59 2.81 -26.17
N HIS A 75 1.57 2.46 -24.88
CA HIS A 75 2.52 2.95 -23.86
C HIS A 75 3.34 1.85 -23.21
N ALA A 76 2.81 0.64 -23.07
CA ALA A 76 3.55 -0.51 -22.53
C ALA A 76 3.08 -1.82 -23.15
N MET A 77 3.97 -2.80 -23.23
CA MET A 77 3.60 -4.15 -23.61
C MET A 77 4.47 -5.22 -22.96
N ASP A 78 3.86 -6.38 -22.79
CA ASP A 78 4.57 -7.61 -22.48
C ASP A 78 3.94 -8.78 -23.22
N LEU A 79 4.74 -9.82 -23.46
CA LEU A 79 4.35 -10.91 -24.34
C LEU A 79 4.86 -12.28 -23.89
N THR A 80 4.14 -13.29 -24.35
CA THR A 80 4.53 -14.70 -24.31
C THR A 80 4.96 -15.14 -25.72
N GLU A 81 5.10 -16.45 -25.96
CA GLU A 81 5.26 -16.95 -27.33
C GLU A 81 3.99 -16.76 -28.18
N ASP A 82 2.84 -16.77 -27.52
CA ASP A 82 1.55 -17.04 -28.13
C ASP A 82 0.63 -15.83 -28.13
N TRP A 83 0.77 -14.96 -27.14
CA TRP A 83 -0.09 -13.81 -26.91
C TRP A 83 0.66 -12.64 -26.28
N ALA A 84 0.10 -11.44 -26.43
CA ALA A 84 0.62 -10.21 -25.84
C ALA A 84 -0.49 -9.39 -25.20
N LEU A 85 -0.11 -8.60 -24.20
CA LEU A 85 -0.94 -7.52 -23.68
C LEU A 85 -0.28 -6.17 -23.96
N ILE A 86 -1.12 -5.21 -24.33
CA ILE A 86 -0.68 -3.87 -24.73
C ILE A 86 -1.51 -2.87 -23.95
N ALA A 87 -0.88 -2.10 -23.08
CA ALA A 87 -1.51 -0.98 -22.38
C ALA A 87 -1.34 0.26 -23.23
N ALA A 88 -2.44 0.98 -23.40
CA ALA A 88 -2.51 2.14 -24.27
C ALA A 88 -3.51 3.15 -23.70
N TYR A 89 -3.48 4.35 -24.27
CA TYR A 89 -4.59 5.30 -24.17
C TYR A 89 -5.41 5.23 -25.45
N ALA A 90 -6.74 5.23 -25.34
CA ALA A 90 -7.65 5.25 -26.48
C ALA A 90 -8.66 6.38 -26.33
N ALA A 91 -8.99 7.06 -27.44
CA ALA A 91 -9.97 8.13 -27.44
C ALA A 91 -11.35 7.62 -26.95
N THR A 92 -12.04 8.41 -26.12
CA THR A 92 -13.35 8.02 -25.62
C THR A 92 -14.46 8.27 -26.64
N PRO A 93 -15.45 7.37 -26.73
CA PRO A 93 -16.61 7.60 -27.59
C PRO A 93 -17.31 8.91 -27.22
N GLY A 94 -17.48 9.80 -28.20
CA GLY A 94 -18.16 11.08 -28.01
C GLY A 94 -17.29 12.24 -27.50
N ASN A 95 -16.00 12.02 -27.20
CA ASN A 95 -15.09 13.11 -26.86
C ASN A 95 -13.69 12.91 -27.46
N ALA A 96 -13.46 13.52 -28.62
CA ALA A 96 -12.19 13.48 -29.35
C ALA A 96 -11.04 14.24 -28.67
N ASN A 97 -11.23 14.78 -27.46
CA ASN A 97 -10.16 15.40 -26.68
C ASN A 97 -9.76 14.55 -25.48
N LEU A 98 -10.50 13.50 -25.15
CA LEU A 98 -10.27 12.68 -23.96
C LEU A 98 -9.88 11.25 -24.33
N ALA A 99 -8.89 10.72 -23.62
CA ALA A 99 -8.47 9.32 -23.71
C ALA A 99 -8.67 8.60 -22.38
N ALA A 100 -9.11 7.35 -22.47
CA ALA A 100 -9.16 6.42 -21.35
C ALA A 100 -7.99 5.42 -21.44
N PRO A 101 -7.45 4.95 -20.30
CA PRO A 101 -6.57 3.80 -20.30
C PRO A 101 -7.32 2.58 -20.86
N ILE A 102 -6.61 1.74 -21.61
CA ILE A 102 -7.11 0.50 -22.20
C ILE A 102 -6.01 -0.56 -22.19
N VAL A 103 -6.40 -1.82 -22.07
CA VAL A 103 -5.49 -2.97 -22.31
C VAL A 103 -6.06 -3.81 -23.42
N PHE A 104 -5.26 -4.04 -24.46
CA PHE A 104 -5.56 -4.96 -25.56
C PHE A 104 -4.91 -6.31 -25.30
N LEU A 105 -5.67 -7.39 -25.52
CA LEU A 105 -5.19 -8.76 -25.62
C LEU A 105 -5.09 -9.15 -27.09
N CYS A 106 -3.96 -9.73 -27.48
CA CYS A 106 -3.67 -10.10 -28.86
C CYS A 106 -3.03 -11.49 -28.94
N SER A 107 -3.41 -12.26 -29.96
CA SER A 107 -2.66 -13.43 -30.42
C SER A 107 -1.47 -12.99 -31.26
N LEU A 108 -0.35 -13.70 -31.14
CA LEU A 108 0.86 -13.46 -31.92
C LEU A 108 1.00 -14.42 -33.11
N ASN A 109 0.14 -15.45 -33.21
CA ASN A 109 0.19 -16.44 -34.27
C ASN A 109 -1.21 -17.04 -34.60
N PRO A 110 -1.92 -16.52 -35.62
CA PRO A 110 -1.59 -15.32 -36.41
C PRO A 110 -1.70 -14.04 -35.58
N LEU A 111 -1.08 -12.94 -36.03
CA LEU A 111 -1.13 -11.67 -35.31
C LEU A 111 -2.55 -11.10 -35.33
N GLN A 112 -3.32 -11.28 -34.26
CA GLN A 112 -4.75 -10.97 -34.24
C GLN A 112 -5.18 -10.34 -32.92
N TYR A 113 -6.05 -9.33 -33.00
CA TYR A 113 -6.73 -8.78 -31.84
C TYR A 113 -7.79 -9.76 -31.30
N LEU A 114 -7.82 -9.96 -29.98
CA LEU A 114 -8.74 -10.89 -29.32
C LEU A 114 -9.78 -10.16 -28.46
N GLY A 115 -9.36 -9.14 -27.71
CA GLY A 115 -10.22 -8.45 -26.76
C GLY A 115 -9.57 -7.20 -26.17
N PHE A 116 -10.34 -6.34 -25.53
CA PHE A 116 -9.80 -5.26 -24.71
C PHE A 116 -10.64 -5.04 -23.45
N THR A 117 -10.05 -4.35 -22.47
CA THR A 117 -10.75 -3.80 -21.31
C THR A 117 -10.37 -2.34 -21.12
N SER A 118 -11.36 -1.47 -20.89
CA SER A 118 -11.19 -0.02 -20.79
C SER A 118 -11.46 0.49 -19.37
N PHE A 119 -10.81 1.57 -18.99
CA PHE A 119 -10.90 2.20 -17.67
C PHE A 119 -11.66 3.54 -17.73
N VAL A 120 -12.80 3.58 -18.43
CA VAL A 120 -13.53 4.83 -18.70
C VAL A 120 -14.08 5.49 -17.42
N ASP A 121 -14.34 4.68 -16.38
CA ASP A 121 -14.81 5.17 -15.07
C ASP A 121 -13.70 5.88 -14.27
N ASP A 122 -12.43 5.67 -14.63
CA ASP A 122 -11.26 6.21 -13.95
C ASP A 122 -10.65 7.33 -14.82
N LEU A 123 -10.46 8.52 -14.21
CA LEU A 123 -9.89 9.77 -14.76
C LEU A 123 -9.52 9.80 -16.26
N LEU A 124 -10.23 10.63 -17.03
CA LEU A 124 -9.95 10.87 -18.44
C LEU A 124 -8.74 11.79 -18.64
N GLN A 125 -7.84 11.41 -19.56
CA GLN A 125 -6.69 12.23 -19.95
C GLN A 125 -6.96 13.08 -21.19
N VAL A 126 -6.29 14.23 -21.31
CA VAL A 126 -6.29 14.98 -22.57
C VAL A 126 -5.45 14.22 -23.62
N ILE A 127 -6.02 13.96 -24.80
CA ILE A 127 -5.38 13.15 -25.87
C ILE A 127 -4.00 13.67 -26.28
N SER A 128 -3.78 14.99 -26.27
CA SER A 128 -2.46 15.57 -26.62
C SER A 128 -1.34 15.09 -25.68
N LEU A 129 -1.66 14.82 -24.42
CA LEU A 129 -0.71 14.28 -23.43
C LEU A 129 -0.53 12.77 -23.58
N ALA A 130 -1.53 12.05 -24.12
CA ALA A 130 -1.42 10.63 -24.41
C ALA A 130 -0.56 10.34 -25.65
N LYS A 131 -0.47 11.30 -26.58
CA LYS A 131 0.35 11.22 -27.81
C LYS A 131 1.84 11.44 -27.59
N THR A 132 2.19 12.20 -26.55
CA THR A 132 3.56 12.68 -26.29
C THR A 132 4.18 11.96 -25.10
N TYR A 133 5.52 11.88 -25.06
CA TYR A 133 6.18 11.17 -23.96
C TYR A 133 6.09 11.99 -22.69
N ASN A 134 5.31 11.48 -21.74
CA ASN A 134 5.20 12.06 -20.41
C ASN A 134 5.31 10.94 -19.37
N LEU A 135 6.29 11.09 -18.47
CA LEU A 135 6.52 10.13 -17.39
C LEU A 135 5.30 10.00 -16.45
N ALA A 136 4.44 11.02 -16.36
CA ALA A 136 3.19 10.96 -15.61
C ALA A 136 2.17 9.99 -16.23
N ASN A 137 2.25 9.79 -17.56
CA ASN A 137 1.35 8.94 -18.34
C ASN A 137 1.94 7.55 -18.60
N HIS A 138 3.12 7.28 -18.05
CA HIS A 138 3.77 5.99 -18.23
C HIS A 138 2.89 4.87 -17.67
N MET A 139 2.72 3.84 -18.49
CA MET A 139 2.07 2.60 -18.12
C MET A 139 3.14 1.53 -17.96
N SER A 140 2.82 0.47 -17.22
CA SER A 140 3.68 -0.70 -17.13
C SER A 140 2.85 -1.96 -17.28
N ILE A 141 3.39 -2.98 -17.94
CA ILE A 141 2.79 -4.32 -18.03
C ILE A 141 3.86 -5.34 -17.69
N SER A 142 3.45 -6.38 -16.94
CA SER A 142 4.23 -7.60 -16.81
C SER A 142 3.32 -8.84 -16.92
N VAL A 143 3.75 -9.82 -17.71
CA VAL A 143 3.03 -11.06 -17.99
C VAL A 143 3.68 -12.25 -17.26
N ASN A 144 2.85 -13.01 -16.56
CA ASN A 144 3.21 -14.28 -15.94
C ASN A 144 2.77 -15.44 -16.83
N LYS A 145 3.74 -16.00 -17.53
CA LYS A 145 3.56 -17.13 -18.45
C LYS A 145 3.05 -18.38 -17.74
N GLY A 146 3.50 -18.63 -16.50
CA GLY A 146 3.16 -19.84 -15.76
C GLY A 146 1.68 -19.90 -15.35
N ARG A 147 1.05 -18.75 -15.14
CA ARG A 147 -0.35 -18.66 -14.66
C ARG A 147 -1.35 -18.10 -15.66
N GLN A 148 -0.92 -17.72 -16.86
CA GLN A 148 -1.75 -16.97 -17.82
C GLN A 148 -2.35 -15.70 -17.19
N MET A 149 -1.52 -15.02 -16.40
CA MET A 149 -1.90 -13.78 -15.72
C MET A 149 -1.01 -12.64 -16.18
N ALA A 150 -1.49 -11.43 -15.99
CA ALA A 150 -0.71 -10.23 -16.21
C ALA A 150 -1.10 -9.16 -15.21
N ILE A 151 -0.24 -8.16 -15.07
CA ILE A 151 -0.48 -7.01 -14.22
C ILE A 151 -0.15 -5.78 -15.05
N ALA A 152 -1.01 -4.77 -14.98
CA ALA A 152 -0.73 -3.45 -15.55
C ALA A 152 -0.84 -2.37 -14.47
N GLY A 153 0.11 -1.46 -14.49
CA GLY A 153 0.13 -0.28 -13.63
C GLY A 153 -0.11 1.01 -14.42
N TYR A 154 -0.91 1.91 -13.84
CA TYR A 154 -1.31 3.19 -14.39
C TYR A 154 -0.97 4.28 -13.39
N ARG A 155 0.19 4.91 -13.59
CA ARG A 155 0.72 5.89 -12.65
C ARG A 155 -0.22 7.07 -12.41
N LEU A 156 -0.82 7.64 -13.46
CA LEU A 156 -1.60 8.88 -13.32
C LEU A 156 -2.78 8.70 -12.35
N ILE A 157 -3.41 7.54 -12.38
CA ILE A 157 -4.58 7.21 -11.57
C ILE A 157 -4.23 6.37 -10.33
N ASN A 158 -2.93 6.18 -10.03
CA ASN A 158 -2.41 5.36 -8.93
C ASN A 158 -3.05 3.96 -8.89
N LEU A 159 -3.25 3.35 -10.04
CA LEU A 159 -3.98 2.08 -10.17
C LEU A 159 -3.03 0.97 -10.61
N VAL A 160 -3.14 -0.19 -9.97
CA VAL A 160 -2.66 -1.44 -10.54
C VAL A 160 -3.85 -2.36 -10.75
N SER A 161 -3.86 -3.08 -11.86
CA SER A 161 -4.88 -4.06 -12.18
C SER A 161 -4.23 -5.38 -12.52
N SER A 162 -4.74 -6.45 -11.92
CA SER A 162 -4.40 -7.80 -12.36
C SER A 162 -5.40 -8.28 -13.40
N PHE A 163 -4.88 -9.01 -14.38
CA PHE A 163 -5.63 -9.58 -15.49
C PHE A 163 -5.41 -11.07 -15.51
N THR A 164 -6.50 -11.83 -15.43
CA THR A 164 -6.48 -13.26 -15.72
C THR A 164 -6.94 -13.46 -17.14
N VAL A 165 -6.14 -14.19 -17.92
CA VAL A 165 -6.47 -14.54 -19.30
C VAL A 165 -7.12 -15.92 -19.27
N ASN A 166 -8.45 -15.96 -19.30
CA ASN A 166 -9.18 -17.23 -19.22
C ASN A 166 -9.31 -17.86 -20.61
N ALA A 167 -8.52 -18.91 -20.84
CA ALA A 167 -8.62 -19.77 -22.01
C ALA A 167 -9.62 -20.91 -21.75
N THR A 168 -10.89 -20.71 -22.12
CA THR A 168 -11.90 -21.79 -22.05
C THR A 168 -11.69 -22.87 -23.13
N SER A 169 -10.83 -22.58 -24.12
CA SER A 169 -10.47 -23.51 -25.20
C SER A 169 -9.04 -23.24 -25.67
N THR A 170 -8.46 -24.18 -26.42
CA THR A 170 -7.22 -23.96 -27.20
C THR A 170 -7.39 -22.91 -28.30
N ASN A 171 -8.63 -22.49 -28.59
CA ASN A 171 -8.90 -21.42 -29.53
C ASN A 171 -8.81 -20.07 -28.83
N MET A 172 -7.82 -19.27 -29.24
CA MET A 172 -7.53 -17.94 -28.68
C MET A 172 -8.69 -16.95 -28.82
N SER A 173 -9.67 -17.22 -29.68
CA SER A 173 -10.84 -16.36 -29.86
C SER A 173 -11.82 -16.33 -28.68
N THR A 174 -11.71 -17.25 -27.71
CA THR A 174 -12.58 -17.28 -26.52
C THR A 174 -11.92 -16.69 -25.26
N TRP A 175 -10.74 -16.09 -25.42
CA TRP A 175 -9.97 -15.58 -24.30
C TRP A 175 -10.58 -14.29 -23.78
N THR A 176 -10.86 -14.25 -22.48
CA THR A 176 -11.43 -13.07 -21.82
C THR A 176 -10.46 -12.54 -20.78
N VAL A 177 -10.48 -11.22 -20.60
CA VAL A 177 -9.65 -10.50 -19.63
C VAL A 177 -10.52 -10.20 -18.42
N GLN A 178 -10.26 -10.87 -17.31
CA GLN A 178 -10.90 -10.55 -16.02
C GLN A 178 -10.03 -9.57 -15.24
N ARG A 179 -10.60 -8.43 -14.84
CA ARG A 179 -9.91 -7.34 -14.13
C ARG A 179 -10.20 -7.41 -12.63
N VAL A 180 -9.16 -7.33 -11.82
CA VAL A 180 -9.26 -7.02 -10.39
C VAL A 180 -8.47 -5.75 -10.12
N ARG A 181 -9.14 -4.76 -9.52
CA ARG A 181 -8.56 -3.48 -9.13
C ARG A 181 -7.80 -3.64 -7.81
N ILE A 182 -6.61 -3.06 -7.76
CA ILE A 182 -5.77 -2.99 -6.56
C ILE A 182 -5.79 -1.55 -6.07
N ASP A 183 -6.52 -1.31 -4.98
CA ASP A 183 -6.55 -0.02 -4.29
C ASP A 183 -5.56 -0.05 -3.13
N VAL A 184 -4.61 0.87 -3.17
CA VAL A 184 -3.71 1.15 -2.05
C VAL A 184 -4.04 2.55 -1.58
N GLY A 185 -4.10 2.76 -0.25
CA GLY A 185 -4.69 3.96 0.36
C GLY A 185 -4.23 5.31 -0.21
N PRO A 186 -4.99 6.39 0.05
CA PRO A 186 -4.86 7.69 -0.61
C PRO A 186 -3.51 8.41 -0.44
N SER A 187 -2.61 7.90 0.40
CA SER A 187 -1.29 8.47 0.67
C SER A 187 -0.23 8.13 -0.38
N ASN A 188 -0.41 7.08 -1.20
CA ASN A 188 0.64 6.59 -2.09
C ASN A 188 0.52 7.13 -3.51
N SER A 189 1.16 8.27 -3.77
CA SER A 189 1.31 8.78 -5.13
C SER A 189 2.21 7.86 -5.99
N GLY A 190 2.00 7.82 -7.29
CA GLY A 190 2.84 7.07 -8.23
C GLY A 190 2.74 5.53 -8.13
N PHE A 191 1.72 5.00 -7.45
CA PHE A 191 1.49 3.55 -7.38
C PHE A 191 1.27 2.97 -8.78
N GLY A 192 1.99 1.89 -9.11
CA GLY A 192 1.89 1.24 -10.42
C GLY A 192 2.71 1.89 -11.53
N GLN A 193 3.67 2.77 -11.20
CA GLN A 193 4.58 3.34 -12.19
C GLN A 193 5.39 2.26 -12.95
N SER A 194 5.74 1.18 -12.25
CA SER A 194 6.38 0.02 -12.84
C SER A 194 5.94 -1.23 -12.07
N VAL A 195 5.68 -2.32 -12.79
CA VAL A 195 5.25 -3.61 -12.24
C VAL A 195 6.09 -4.71 -12.86
N ALA A 196 6.42 -5.73 -12.06
CA ALA A 196 7.17 -6.90 -12.53
C ALA A 196 6.76 -8.15 -11.77
N TRP A 197 6.66 -9.29 -12.46
CA TRP A 197 6.55 -10.59 -11.80
C TRP A 197 7.90 -11.06 -11.28
N ILE A 198 7.97 -11.39 -9.98
CA ILE A 198 9.18 -11.92 -9.35
C ILE A 198 9.29 -13.42 -9.62
N ASP A 199 8.15 -14.10 -9.44
CA ASP A 199 7.93 -15.50 -9.73
C ASP A 199 6.45 -15.72 -10.08
N ASN A 200 6.01 -16.98 -10.06
CA ASN A 200 4.65 -17.31 -10.44
C ASN A 200 3.60 -16.82 -9.44
N GLU A 201 3.98 -16.51 -8.20
CA GLU A 201 3.05 -16.21 -7.11
C GLU A 201 3.19 -14.78 -6.59
N THR A 202 4.32 -14.12 -6.91
CA THR A 202 4.70 -12.85 -6.31
C THR A 202 4.91 -11.77 -7.37
N VAL A 203 4.36 -10.59 -7.10
CA VAL A 203 4.46 -9.40 -7.94
C VAL A 203 5.19 -8.30 -7.18
N ALA A 204 6.07 -7.57 -7.87
CA ALA A 204 6.69 -6.33 -7.43
C ALA A 204 5.98 -5.13 -8.07
N ILE A 205 5.71 -4.09 -7.28
CA ILE A 205 5.08 -2.84 -7.69
C ILE A 205 5.92 -1.69 -7.16
N ASN A 206 6.30 -0.77 -8.05
CA ASN A 206 6.96 0.46 -7.66
C ASN A 206 5.92 1.48 -7.13
N VAL A 207 6.27 2.12 -6.01
CA VAL A 207 5.46 3.07 -5.27
C VAL A 207 6.33 4.29 -4.96
N LEU A 208 5.80 5.51 -5.14
CA LEU A 208 6.48 6.71 -4.62
C LEU A 208 6.06 6.87 -3.15
N SER A 209 7.03 6.79 -2.24
CA SER A 209 6.74 6.92 -0.81
C SER A 209 6.43 8.38 -0.50
N ALA A 210 5.27 8.63 0.11
CA ALA A 210 4.93 9.95 0.65
C ALA A 210 5.78 10.29 1.88
N ASN A 211 6.28 9.26 2.56
CA ASN A 211 7.17 9.41 3.70
C ASN A 211 8.59 9.55 3.18
N ALA A 212 9.22 10.69 3.44
CA ALA A 212 10.61 10.91 3.08
C ALA A 212 11.52 10.02 3.96
N HIS A 213 11.84 8.82 3.50
CA HIS A 213 12.87 8.01 4.12
C HIS A 213 14.25 8.57 3.78
N SER A 214 15.19 8.50 4.72
CA SER A 214 16.56 8.98 4.53
C SER A 214 17.33 8.20 3.46
N TRP A 215 16.85 7.03 3.07
CA TRP A 215 17.50 6.14 2.09
C TRP A 215 16.81 6.07 0.73
N SER A 216 15.53 6.45 0.59
CA SER A 216 14.84 6.40 -0.71
C SER A 216 13.55 7.23 -0.73
N LYS A 217 13.20 7.75 -1.92
CA LYS A 217 11.91 8.39 -2.20
C LYS A 217 10.89 7.42 -2.79
N SER A 218 11.34 6.26 -3.26
CA SER A 218 10.52 5.22 -3.85
C SER A 218 10.72 3.90 -3.14
N GLU A 219 9.71 3.05 -3.23
CA GLU A 219 9.70 1.73 -2.64
C GLU A 219 9.20 0.72 -3.67
N VAL A 220 9.70 -0.50 -3.59
CA VAL A 220 9.21 -1.66 -4.33
C VAL A 220 8.45 -2.51 -3.34
N TRP A 221 7.13 -2.53 -3.49
CA TRP A 221 6.22 -3.31 -2.68
C TRP A 221 5.97 -4.63 -3.36
N THR A 222 6.02 -5.71 -2.60
CA THR A 222 5.80 -7.05 -3.11
C THR A 222 4.54 -7.64 -2.52
N PHE A 223 3.76 -8.32 -3.36
CA PHE A 223 2.48 -8.90 -2.99
C PHE A 223 2.38 -10.32 -3.51
N ALA A 224 1.74 -11.19 -2.74
CA ALA A 224 1.25 -12.46 -3.27
C ALA A 224 0.00 -12.20 -4.11
N VAL A 225 -0.05 -12.75 -5.31
CA VAL A 225 -1.16 -12.54 -6.25
C VAL A 225 -2.49 -13.11 -5.74
N ASP A 226 -2.45 -14.17 -4.94
CA ASP A 226 -3.64 -14.83 -4.39
C ASP A 226 -4.13 -14.22 -3.08
N SER A 227 -3.43 -13.19 -2.58
CA SER A 227 -3.77 -12.48 -1.35
C SER A 227 -4.34 -11.10 -1.66
N PRO A 228 -5.17 -10.52 -0.77
CA PRO A 228 -5.57 -9.12 -0.88
C PRO A 228 -4.34 -8.21 -0.95
N PHE A 229 -4.33 -7.28 -1.90
CA PHE A 229 -3.25 -6.31 -2.10
C PHE A 229 -3.33 -5.13 -1.11
N THR A 230 -3.69 -5.41 0.14
CA THR A 230 -3.83 -4.39 1.19
C THR A 230 -2.52 -4.16 1.93
N ILE A 231 -1.77 -5.24 2.20
CA ILE A 231 -0.51 -5.20 2.94
C ILE A 231 0.58 -5.87 2.10
N PRO A 232 1.68 -5.18 1.78
CA PRO A 232 2.79 -5.80 1.07
C PRO A 232 3.43 -6.88 1.93
N GLN A 233 3.76 -8.03 1.33
CA GLN A 233 4.53 -9.08 1.99
C GLN A 233 5.93 -8.62 2.36
N TYR A 234 6.48 -7.75 1.51
CA TYR A 234 7.82 -7.20 1.68
C TYR A 234 7.97 -5.88 0.94
N VAL A 235 8.77 -4.97 1.52
CA VAL A 235 9.06 -3.64 0.99
C VAL A 235 10.57 -3.44 0.88
N PHE A 236 11.02 -2.99 -0.29
CA PHE A 236 12.40 -2.60 -0.55
C PHE A 236 12.49 -1.13 -0.95
N PRO A 237 13.50 -0.36 -0.52
CA PRO A 237 14.43 -0.66 0.57
C PRO A 237 13.73 -0.60 1.93
N ASN A 238 14.41 -1.09 2.97
CA ASN A 238 13.92 -1.09 4.36
C ASN A 238 15.09 -0.93 5.34
N ASN A 239 14.81 -0.99 6.64
CA ASN A 239 15.81 -0.83 7.71
C ASN A 239 16.95 -1.86 7.71
N GLN A 240 16.77 -3.04 7.11
CA GLN A 240 17.81 -4.07 6.95
C GLN A 240 18.51 -3.99 5.58
N GLN A 241 17.91 -3.30 4.63
CA GLN A 241 18.33 -3.15 3.24
C GLN A 241 18.34 -1.68 2.86
N THR A 242 19.14 -0.89 3.56
CA THR A 242 19.25 0.54 3.32
C THR A 242 20.05 0.81 2.06
N LEU A 243 19.68 1.88 1.35
CA LEU A 243 20.47 2.42 0.25
C LEU A 243 21.33 3.56 0.81
N THR A 244 22.63 3.33 0.95
CA THR A 244 23.60 4.38 1.28
C THR A 244 24.05 5.05 -0.01
N ALA A 245 23.15 5.82 -0.62
CA ALA A 245 23.45 6.64 -1.80
C ALA A 245 23.66 8.11 -1.40
N TYR A 246 24.45 8.85 -2.17
CA TYR A 246 24.68 10.30 -1.97
C TYR A 246 23.39 11.14 -2.02
N ALA A 247 22.37 10.64 -2.69
CA ALA A 247 21.04 11.24 -2.75
C ALA A 247 19.98 10.13 -2.69
N THR A 248 18.82 10.42 -2.09
CA THR A 248 17.70 9.47 -2.01
C THR A 248 17.08 9.26 -3.39
N PRO A 249 17.26 8.06 -3.99
CA PRO A 249 16.82 7.83 -5.36
C PRO A 249 15.30 7.69 -5.46
N ARG A 250 14.75 8.11 -6.59
CA ARG A 250 13.46 7.63 -7.10
C ARG A 250 13.66 6.45 -8.04
N PHE A 251 12.74 5.50 -8.02
CA PHE A 251 12.75 4.34 -8.91
C PHE A 251 11.90 4.63 -10.14
N TYR A 252 12.44 4.36 -11.33
CA TYR A 252 11.75 4.54 -12.60
C TYR A 252 11.18 3.24 -13.13
N GLN A 253 11.97 2.17 -13.13
CA GLN A 253 11.59 0.90 -13.71
C GLN A 253 12.08 -0.25 -12.82
N ILE A 254 11.24 -1.27 -12.68
CA ILE A 254 11.60 -2.56 -12.12
C ILE A 254 11.56 -3.62 -13.21
N LEU A 255 12.58 -4.46 -13.18
CA LEU A 255 12.66 -5.69 -13.96
C LEU A 255 12.96 -6.81 -12.99
N SER A 256 12.40 -7.99 -13.24
CA SER A 256 12.72 -9.17 -12.44
C SER A 256 13.02 -10.35 -13.34
N TRP A 257 14.04 -11.10 -12.92
CA TRP A 257 14.48 -12.29 -13.63
C TRP A 257 14.98 -13.32 -12.62
N SER A 258 14.41 -14.53 -12.64
CA SER A 258 14.80 -15.64 -11.76
C SER A 258 14.81 -15.25 -10.27
N LYS A 259 13.74 -14.58 -9.80
CA LYS A 259 13.61 -14.02 -8.45
C LYS A 259 14.63 -12.93 -8.07
N ASN A 260 15.44 -12.46 -9.00
CA ASN A 260 16.28 -11.28 -8.81
C ASN A 260 15.49 -10.02 -9.16
N LEU A 261 15.85 -8.89 -8.56
CA LEU A 261 15.23 -7.60 -8.83
C LEU A 261 16.27 -6.62 -9.37
N PHE A 262 15.96 -5.98 -10.48
CA PHE A 262 16.73 -4.89 -11.07
C PHE A 262 15.88 -3.61 -11.02
N ILE A 263 16.46 -2.54 -10.52
CA ILE A 263 15.76 -1.27 -10.33
C ILE A 263 16.57 -0.17 -11.01
N LEU A 264 15.97 0.48 -12.01
CA LEU A 264 16.54 1.67 -12.62
C LEU A 264 16.12 2.91 -11.81
N THR A 265 17.09 3.73 -11.44
CA THR A 265 16.87 4.95 -10.64
C THR A 265 16.82 6.21 -11.50
N GLU A 266 16.40 7.33 -10.89
CA GLU A 266 16.39 8.63 -11.55
C GLU A 266 17.77 9.17 -11.95
N PHE A 267 18.83 8.66 -11.31
CA PHE A 267 20.20 9.03 -11.60
C PHE A 267 20.87 8.13 -12.64
N THR A 268 20.09 7.33 -13.39
CA THR A 268 20.57 6.30 -14.32
C THR A 268 21.42 5.20 -13.69
N ALA A 269 21.49 5.14 -12.36
CA ALA A 269 22.11 4.03 -11.65
C ALA A 269 21.16 2.83 -11.58
N ILE A 270 21.72 1.64 -11.62
CA ILE A 270 21.02 0.36 -11.53
C ILE A 270 21.25 -0.22 -10.14
N ILE A 271 20.19 -0.58 -9.45
CA ILE A 271 20.25 -1.34 -8.21
C ILE A 271 19.92 -2.80 -8.56
N PHE A 272 20.86 -3.69 -8.29
CA PHE A 272 20.68 -5.13 -8.45
C PHE A 272 20.54 -5.78 -7.07
N VAL A 273 19.37 -6.37 -6.82
CA VAL A 273 19.07 -7.13 -5.61
C VAL A 273 18.96 -8.60 -5.99
N PRO A 274 20.04 -9.39 -5.80
CA PRO A 274 20.01 -10.80 -6.14
C PRO A 274 19.13 -11.59 -5.18
N SER A 275 18.50 -12.62 -5.72
CA SER A 275 17.81 -13.67 -4.97
C SER A 275 18.82 -14.41 -4.09
N GLN A 276 18.51 -14.51 -2.80
CA GLN A 276 19.34 -15.20 -1.84
C GLN A 276 18.82 -16.59 -1.56
N LEU A 277 19.72 -17.50 -1.19
CA LEU A 277 19.36 -18.84 -0.75
C LEU A 277 18.54 -18.79 0.56
N PRO A 278 17.78 -19.86 0.88
CA PRO A 278 17.13 -20.00 2.18
C PRO A 278 18.11 -19.74 3.33
N GLY A 279 17.66 -19.02 4.35
CA GLY A 279 18.47 -18.60 5.49
C GLY A 279 19.37 -17.37 5.27
N TYR A 280 19.35 -16.75 4.08
CA TYR A 280 20.14 -15.54 3.77
C TYR A 280 19.25 -14.37 3.31
N LEU A 281 19.64 -13.14 3.67
CA LEU A 281 19.05 -11.90 3.18
C LEU A 281 20.03 -11.12 2.31
N SER A 282 19.50 -10.30 1.40
CA SER A 282 20.33 -9.42 0.58
C SER A 282 20.72 -8.22 1.44
N VAL A 283 22.00 -7.88 1.53
CA VAL A 283 22.48 -6.71 2.29
C VAL A 283 23.24 -5.78 1.37
N TRP A 284 23.31 -4.50 1.72
CA TRP A 284 24.16 -3.57 0.98
C TRP A 284 25.59 -4.08 0.94
N ALA A 285 26.13 -4.31 -0.26
CA ALA A 285 27.56 -4.49 -0.45
C ALA A 285 28.07 -3.21 -1.09
N ASP A 286 28.93 -2.49 -0.37
CA ASP A 286 29.60 -1.34 -0.94
C ASP A 286 30.44 -1.82 -2.12
N THR A 287 30.00 -1.43 -3.32
CA THR A 287 30.58 -1.87 -4.59
C THR A 287 31.56 -0.85 -5.15
N GLY A 288 31.62 0.37 -4.58
CA GLY A 288 32.45 1.46 -5.08
C GLY A 288 32.11 1.96 -6.49
N ASP A 289 31.10 1.39 -7.16
CA ASP A 289 30.64 1.79 -8.49
C ASP A 289 29.51 2.83 -8.36
N ILE A 290 29.60 3.89 -9.17
CA ILE A 290 28.68 5.03 -9.15
C ILE A 290 27.37 4.68 -9.89
N PHE A 291 27.41 3.71 -10.81
CA PHE A 291 26.29 3.38 -11.70
C PHE A 291 25.64 2.03 -11.42
N LEU A 292 26.29 1.14 -10.66
CA LEU A 292 25.78 -0.19 -10.37
C LEU A 292 25.92 -0.53 -8.89
N TYR A 293 24.79 -0.62 -8.19
CA TYR A 293 24.73 -1.01 -6.79
C TYR A 293 24.29 -2.46 -6.68
N ILE A 294 25.18 -3.34 -6.22
CA ILE A 294 24.89 -4.77 -6.06
C ILE A 294 24.73 -5.08 -4.58
N PHE A 295 23.60 -5.69 -4.21
CA PHE A 295 23.42 -6.22 -2.86
C PHE A 295 24.16 -7.56 -2.71
N GLY A 296 24.91 -7.71 -1.62
CA GLY A 296 25.57 -8.94 -1.21
C GLY A 296 24.63 -9.88 -0.44
N SER A 297 25.21 -10.93 0.14
CA SER A 297 24.50 -11.94 0.92
C SER A 297 24.94 -11.91 2.39
N SER A 298 23.99 -11.99 3.31
CA SER A 298 24.27 -12.14 4.75
C SER A 298 23.30 -13.14 5.39
N PRO A 299 23.75 -14.01 6.31
CA PRO A 299 22.86 -14.94 6.99
C PRO A 299 21.81 -14.20 7.83
N CYS A 300 20.63 -14.80 7.98
CA CYS A 300 19.61 -14.30 8.88
C CYS A 300 20.15 -14.16 10.31
N SER A 301 19.83 -13.03 10.95
CA SER A 301 20.17 -12.81 12.35
C SER A 301 19.48 -13.83 13.27
N PRO A 302 20.03 -14.10 14.47
CA PRO A 302 19.34 -14.85 15.52
C PRO A 302 17.86 -14.47 15.69
N GLY A 303 17.02 -15.46 15.98
CA GLY A 303 15.57 -15.25 16.13
C GLY A 303 14.80 -15.04 14.82
N LYS A 304 15.48 -14.98 13.67
CA LYS A 304 14.84 -14.86 12.35
C LYS A 304 15.18 -16.05 11.46
N TYR A 305 14.34 -16.32 10.48
CA TYR A 305 14.54 -17.41 9.52
C TYR A 305 14.09 -16.99 8.13
N LYS A 306 14.50 -17.75 7.12
CA LYS A 306 14.00 -17.58 5.76
C LYS A 306 13.88 -18.92 5.07
N LYS A 307 12.64 -19.33 4.80
CA LYS A 307 12.32 -20.65 4.26
C LYS A 307 12.68 -20.80 2.79
N GLU A 308 12.44 -19.76 2.00
CA GLU A 308 12.50 -19.82 0.55
C GLU A 308 13.53 -18.85 -0.02
N SER A 309 14.05 -19.16 -1.20
CA SER A 309 14.96 -18.27 -1.90
C SER A 309 14.23 -17.04 -2.45
N GLY A 310 14.84 -15.88 -2.36
CA GLY A 310 14.30 -14.62 -2.89
C GLY A 310 15.09 -13.41 -2.40
N PHE A 311 14.70 -12.21 -2.81
CA PHE A 311 15.32 -10.95 -2.33
C PHE A 311 14.70 -10.40 -1.02
N GLY A 312 13.60 -10.99 -0.57
CA GLY A 312 12.91 -10.60 0.66
C GLY A 312 13.72 -10.83 1.94
N LEU A 313 13.22 -10.30 3.05
CA LEU A 313 13.86 -10.32 4.36
C LEU A 313 13.77 -11.69 5.04
N CYS A 314 14.57 -11.84 6.09
CA CYS A 314 14.32 -12.87 7.10
C CYS A 314 13.12 -12.47 7.96
N GLN A 315 12.22 -13.43 8.18
CA GLN A 315 11.04 -13.27 9.03
C GLN A 315 11.39 -13.61 10.48
N ALA A 316 10.75 -12.94 11.44
CA ALA A 316 10.88 -13.32 12.84
C ALA A 316 10.28 -14.71 13.07
N CYS A 317 10.91 -15.52 13.93
CA CYS A 317 10.35 -16.81 14.31
C CYS A 317 8.98 -16.63 14.96
N PRO A 318 7.95 -17.40 14.55
CA PRO A 318 6.63 -17.30 15.15
C PRO A 318 6.66 -17.67 16.64
N PRO A 319 5.61 -17.28 17.39
CA PRO A 319 5.41 -17.71 18.77
C PRO A 319 5.61 -19.22 18.96
N GLN A 320 6.10 -19.64 20.13
CA GLN A 320 6.39 -21.06 20.45
C GLN A 320 7.53 -21.68 19.63
N THR A 321 8.24 -20.89 18.83
CA THR A 321 9.41 -21.34 18.08
C THR A 321 10.61 -20.43 18.34
N LYS A 322 11.81 -20.95 18.08
CA LYS A 322 13.09 -20.26 18.27
C LYS A 322 14.04 -20.50 17.12
N ASN A 323 14.97 -19.55 16.95
CA ASN A 323 16.18 -19.78 16.16
C ASN A 323 17.42 -19.33 16.96
N PRO A 324 18.19 -20.29 17.51
CA PRO A 324 19.37 -20.00 18.31
C PRO A 324 20.60 -19.51 17.51
N ALA A 325 20.49 -19.38 16.18
CA ALA A 325 21.51 -18.81 15.29
C ALA A 325 22.82 -19.60 15.14
N TYR A 326 22.78 -20.91 15.33
CA TYR A 326 23.93 -21.75 15.00
C TYR A 326 24.04 -21.94 13.50
N GLN A 327 25.27 -21.97 12.97
CA GLN A 327 25.51 -22.46 11.62
C GLN A 327 24.98 -23.90 11.51
N PRO A 328 24.22 -24.25 10.48
CA PRO A 328 23.94 -23.51 9.25
C PRO A 328 22.78 -22.49 9.34
N PRO A 329 22.74 -21.50 8.43
CA PRO A 329 21.67 -20.50 8.31
C PRO A 329 20.27 -21.13 8.36
N CYS A 330 19.42 -20.59 9.21
CA CYS A 330 18.19 -21.27 9.59
C CYS A 330 17.07 -21.05 8.57
N THR A 331 16.60 -22.15 7.98
CA THR A 331 15.51 -22.18 7.00
C THR A 331 14.13 -22.35 7.65
N GLN A 332 14.09 -22.78 8.92
CA GLN A 332 12.87 -23.01 9.68
C GLN A 332 13.12 -22.76 11.17
N CYS A 333 12.10 -22.35 11.91
CA CYS A 333 12.22 -22.19 13.35
C CYS A 333 12.00 -23.52 14.08
N LEU A 334 12.75 -23.74 15.15
CA LEU A 334 12.64 -24.93 15.98
C LEU A 334 11.55 -24.72 17.03
N PRO A 335 10.71 -25.73 17.34
CA PRO A 335 9.76 -25.61 18.43
C PRO A 335 10.49 -25.48 19.78
N CYS A 336 9.86 -24.79 20.72
CA CYS A 336 10.40 -24.63 22.06
C CYS A 336 10.10 -25.85 22.93
N SER A 337 10.90 -26.03 23.99
CA SER A 337 10.75 -27.18 24.89
C SER A 337 9.41 -27.13 25.62
N SER A 338 8.86 -28.29 25.98
CA SER A 338 7.54 -28.41 26.63
C SER A 338 7.38 -27.62 27.93
N ASN A 339 8.49 -27.36 28.64
CA ASN A 339 8.52 -26.59 29.91
C ASN A 339 9.03 -25.15 29.72
N SER A 340 8.88 -24.61 28.51
CA SER A 340 9.28 -23.25 28.18
C SER A 340 8.29 -22.60 27.23
N PHE A 341 8.32 -21.28 27.15
CA PHE A 341 7.67 -20.54 26.07
C PHE A 341 8.71 -19.79 25.26
N CYS A 342 8.36 -19.46 24.03
CA CYS A 342 9.15 -18.59 23.18
C CYS A 342 8.31 -17.45 22.63
N PRO A 343 8.67 -16.19 22.91
CA PRO A 343 8.05 -15.05 22.29
C PRO A 343 8.40 -14.97 20.79
N LEU A 344 7.73 -14.07 20.06
CA LEU A 344 8.05 -13.78 18.66
C LEU A 344 9.54 -13.41 18.54
N GLY A 345 10.24 -14.04 17.60
CA GLY A 345 11.66 -13.79 17.36
C GLY A 345 12.60 -14.37 18.42
N SER A 346 12.17 -15.37 19.20
CA SER A 346 13.01 -15.91 20.26
C SER A 346 14.27 -16.60 19.74
N ILE A 347 15.37 -16.42 20.47
CA ILE A 347 16.66 -17.09 20.23
C ILE A 347 16.79 -18.33 21.12
N THR A 348 16.25 -18.27 22.34
CA THR A 348 16.38 -19.31 23.36
C THR A 348 15.04 -19.61 24.02
N ASP A 349 14.97 -20.73 24.74
CA ASP A 349 13.79 -21.08 25.55
C ASP A 349 13.70 -20.15 26.76
N VAL A 350 12.48 -19.70 27.07
CA VAL A 350 12.17 -19.02 28.33
C VAL A 350 11.46 -20.02 29.25
N PHE A 351 12.20 -20.60 30.19
CA PHE A 351 11.67 -21.64 31.07
C PHE A 351 10.67 -21.07 32.08
N TYR A 352 9.53 -21.76 32.26
CA TYR A 352 8.50 -21.34 33.22
C TYR A 352 9.02 -21.24 34.66
N ASN A 353 9.99 -22.08 35.02
CA ASN A 353 10.61 -22.11 36.34
C ASN A 353 11.34 -20.81 36.71
N ASN A 354 11.67 -19.96 35.73
CA ASN A 354 12.36 -18.70 35.97
C ASN A 354 11.40 -17.58 36.42
N TYR A 355 10.09 -17.78 36.35
CA TYR A 355 9.09 -16.76 36.64
C TYR A 355 8.06 -17.28 37.64
N SER A 356 7.85 -16.55 38.74
CA SER A 356 6.89 -16.90 39.80
C SER A 356 5.43 -16.75 39.37
N SER A 357 5.17 -15.94 38.34
CA SER A 357 3.87 -15.80 37.67
C SER A 357 4.09 -15.34 36.23
N TYR A 358 3.37 -15.92 35.27
CA TYR A 358 3.37 -15.47 33.88
C TYR A 358 1.93 -15.26 33.39
N THR A 359 1.65 -14.07 32.88
CA THR A 359 0.44 -13.76 32.11
C THR A 359 0.85 -13.65 30.65
N GLN A 360 0.44 -14.63 29.84
CA GLN A 360 0.71 -14.63 28.41
C GLN A 360 -0.27 -13.67 27.72
N THR A 361 0.08 -12.39 27.63
CA THR A 361 -0.64 -11.43 26.80
C THR A 361 0.01 -11.40 25.42
N TYR A 362 -0.69 -11.91 24.41
CA TYR A 362 -0.31 -11.77 23.01
C TYR A 362 -0.96 -10.54 22.37
N THR A 363 -0.25 -10.03 21.36
CA THR A 363 -0.48 -8.84 20.53
C THR A 363 -0.50 -7.53 21.33
N TYR A 364 0.43 -6.62 21.01
CA TYR A 364 0.13 -5.20 21.16
C TYR A 364 -1.27 -5.03 20.58
N PRO A 365 -2.23 -4.48 21.33
CA PRO A 365 -3.53 -4.21 20.73
C PRO A 365 -3.27 -3.39 19.48
N ASP A 366 -3.84 -3.83 18.35
CA ASP A 366 -3.82 -3.06 17.12
C ASP A 366 -4.22 -1.63 17.49
N ALA A 367 -3.42 -0.66 17.05
CA ALA A 367 -3.81 0.73 17.18
C ALA A 367 -5.18 0.86 16.51
N PRO A 368 -6.18 1.49 17.15
CA PRO A 368 -7.42 1.79 16.45
C PRO A 368 -7.08 2.57 15.17
N ASP A 369 -7.83 2.36 14.09
CA ASP A 369 -7.66 3.09 12.81
C ASP A 369 -7.91 4.61 12.93
N MET A 370 -8.04 5.12 14.16
CA MET A 370 -8.33 6.50 14.53
C MET A 370 -7.03 7.19 14.93
N ASN A 371 -6.55 8.09 14.06
CA ASN A 371 -5.39 8.95 14.32
C ASN A 371 -5.79 10.39 14.72
N ASN A 372 -7.09 10.65 14.87
CA ASN A 372 -7.63 11.95 15.23
C ASN A 372 -7.89 12.02 16.74
N TYR A 373 -7.36 13.06 17.38
CA TYR A 373 -7.47 13.26 18.83
C TYR A 373 -8.92 13.32 19.32
N ASP A 374 -9.81 13.96 18.54
CA ASP A 374 -11.22 14.11 18.92
C ASP A 374 -11.91 12.74 19.02
N ASP A 375 -11.59 11.82 18.12
CA ASP A 375 -12.15 10.47 18.10
C ASP A 375 -11.63 9.64 19.28
N LEU A 376 -10.33 9.78 19.61
CA LEU A 376 -9.72 9.14 20.79
C LEU A 376 -10.32 9.66 22.10
N LEU A 377 -10.57 10.97 22.19
CA LEU A 377 -11.21 11.59 23.34
C LEU A 377 -12.66 11.09 23.49
N VAL A 378 -13.42 11.04 22.40
CA VAL A 378 -14.81 10.55 22.39
C VAL A 378 -14.85 9.07 22.79
N GLN A 379 -13.99 8.22 22.23
CA GLN A 379 -13.90 6.81 22.59
C GLN A 379 -13.59 6.62 24.08
N ASN A 380 -12.65 7.39 24.64
CA ASN A 380 -12.34 7.31 26.06
C ASN A 380 -13.49 7.78 26.96
N ILE A 381 -14.27 8.79 26.54
CA ILE A 381 -15.45 9.27 27.29
C ILE A 381 -16.52 8.17 27.40
N PHE A 382 -16.76 7.41 26.31
CA PHE A 382 -17.84 6.43 26.26
C PHE A 382 -17.44 5.00 26.66
N THR A 383 -16.16 4.71 26.82
CA THR A 383 -15.70 3.37 27.20
C THR A 383 -15.86 3.15 28.70
N ILE A 384 -16.73 2.20 29.09
CA ILE A 384 -16.97 1.82 30.49
C ILE A 384 -16.53 0.38 30.69
N ASN A 385 -15.53 0.16 31.54
CA ASN A 385 -15.11 -1.16 32.02
C ASN A 385 -15.27 -1.25 33.54
N THR A 386 -15.50 -2.45 34.08
CA THR A 386 -15.76 -2.72 35.51
C THR A 386 -14.61 -2.29 36.41
N GLN A 387 -13.36 -2.38 35.93
CA GLN A 387 -12.16 -1.90 36.64
C GLN A 387 -12.00 -0.37 36.61
N CYS A 388 -12.81 0.32 35.80
CA CYS A 388 -12.56 1.69 35.38
C CYS A 388 -13.74 2.65 35.62
N LEU A 389 -14.76 2.16 36.31
CA LEU A 389 -16.03 2.86 36.57
C LEU A 389 -15.82 4.17 37.34
N LEU A 390 -14.81 4.22 38.22
CA LEU A 390 -14.44 5.40 39.02
C LEU A 390 -13.62 6.45 38.24
N ILE A 391 -13.05 6.09 37.08
CA ILE A 391 -12.16 6.94 36.28
C ILE A 391 -12.89 7.50 35.05
N SER A 392 -13.98 6.86 34.62
CA SER A 392 -14.77 7.28 33.45
C SER A 392 -15.39 8.68 33.62
N PRO A 393 -15.14 9.63 32.69
CA PRO A 393 -15.75 10.96 32.69
C PRO A 393 -17.29 10.89 32.61
N LEU A 394 -17.84 9.92 31.89
CA LEU A 394 -19.28 9.75 31.74
C LEU A 394 -19.95 9.33 33.06
N PHE A 395 -19.26 8.55 33.89
CA PHE A 395 -19.77 8.19 35.22
C PHE A 395 -19.92 9.40 36.13
N TRP A 396 -18.90 10.28 36.19
CA TRP A 396 -18.95 11.50 36.99
C TRP A 396 -19.99 12.50 36.49
N THR A 397 -20.16 12.61 35.17
CA THR A 397 -21.19 13.49 34.61
C THR A 397 -22.59 12.97 34.88
N LEU A 398 -22.81 11.65 34.89
CA LEU A 398 -24.08 11.05 35.32
C LEU A 398 -24.38 11.32 36.81
N ILE A 399 -23.39 11.25 37.69
CA ILE A 399 -23.55 11.62 39.11
C ILE A 399 -23.98 13.09 39.23
N VAL A 400 -23.29 13.99 38.52
CA VAL A 400 -23.58 15.43 38.54
C VAL A 400 -24.97 15.70 37.98
N MET A 401 -25.34 15.07 36.87
CA MET A 401 -26.69 15.17 36.30
C MET A 401 -27.76 14.68 37.28
N THR A 402 -27.50 13.59 38.01
CA THR A 402 -28.42 13.09 39.04
C THR A 402 -28.59 14.11 40.17
N LEU A 403 -27.51 14.74 40.63
CA LEU A 403 -27.56 15.82 41.63
C LEU A 403 -28.29 17.06 41.09
N CYS A 404 -28.12 17.39 39.81
CA CYS A 404 -28.87 18.45 39.12
C CYS A 404 -30.38 18.14 39.09
N CYS A 405 -30.76 16.88 38.83
CA CYS A 405 -32.16 16.45 38.88
C CYS A 405 -32.75 16.55 40.29
N ILE A 406 -32.01 16.13 41.32
CA ILE A 406 -32.44 16.24 42.73
C ILE A 406 -32.63 17.70 43.12
N THR A 407 -31.69 18.57 42.78
CA THR A 407 -31.80 20.01 43.09
C THR A 407 -32.96 20.67 42.33
N TRP A 408 -33.19 20.28 41.08
CA TRP A 408 -34.37 20.72 40.32
C TRP A 408 -35.69 20.28 40.97
N PHE A 409 -35.75 19.05 41.47
CA PHE A 409 -36.90 18.52 42.19
C PHE A 409 -37.15 19.29 43.51
N LEU A 410 -36.10 19.53 44.30
CA LEU A 410 -36.18 20.34 45.53
C LEU A 410 -36.65 21.78 45.25
N MET A 411 -36.17 22.38 44.16
CA MET A 411 -36.59 23.73 43.72
C MET A 411 -38.06 23.77 43.30
N THR A 412 -38.59 22.65 42.80
CA THR A 412 -40.00 22.49 42.40
C THR A 412 -40.89 22.29 43.62
N ILE A 413 -40.49 21.46 44.59
CA ILE A 413 -41.21 21.31 45.86
C ILE A 413 -41.24 22.65 46.62
N GLY A 414 -40.11 23.35 46.69
CA GLY A 414 -40.02 24.65 47.34
C GLY A 414 -40.85 25.75 46.66
N LYS A 415 -41.38 25.52 45.44
CA LYS A 415 -42.35 26.42 44.79
C LYS A 415 -43.77 26.23 45.33
N VAL A 416 -44.14 24.99 45.68
CA VAL A 416 -45.50 24.60 46.07
C VAL A 416 -45.71 24.65 47.58
N ALA A 417 -44.64 24.50 48.37
CA ALA A 417 -44.72 24.51 49.82
C ALA A 417 -45.11 25.91 50.39
N PRO A 418 -46.02 25.99 51.40
CA PRO A 418 -46.45 27.26 52.01
C PRO A 418 -45.43 27.90 52.97
N CYS A 419 -44.26 27.30 53.15
CA CYS A 419 -43.24 27.75 54.09
C CYS A 419 -42.42 28.94 53.56
N GLN A 420 -42.42 30.06 54.28
CA GLN A 420 -41.68 31.28 53.88
C GLN A 420 -40.15 31.09 53.86
N LEU A 421 -39.58 30.28 54.75
CA LEU A 421 -38.14 29.99 54.81
C LEU A 421 -37.66 29.27 53.54
N LEU A 422 -38.42 28.29 53.04
CA LEU A 422 -38.12 27.57 51.80
C LEU A 422 -38.16 28.50 50.57
N LYS A 423 -39.09 29.46 50.56
CA LYS A 423 -39.18 30.47 49.49
C LYS A 423 -37.97 31.41 49.47
N GLN A 424 -37.46 31.79 50.64
CA GLN A 424 -36.23 32.60 50.74
C GLN A 424 -35.00 31.84 50.25
N GLN A 425 -34.83 30.58 50.67
CA GLN A 425 -33.69 29.74 50.23
C GLN A 425 -33.73 29.48 48.73
N ARG A 426 -34.91 29.20 48.17
CA ARG A 426 -35.11 29.04 46.71
C ARG A 426 -34.70 30.30 45.93
N ASN A 427 -35.05 31.49 46.41
CA ASN A 427 -34.68 32.73 45.72
C ASN A 427 -33.16 32.98 45.74
N ARG A 428 -32.48 32.61 46.84
CA ARG A 428 -31.01 32.66 46.92
C ARG A 428 -30.36 31.69 45.95
N ALA A 429 -30.81 30.43 45.94
CA ALA A 429 -30.33 29.41 45.00
C ALA A 429 -30.58 29.79 43.54
N LYS A 430 -31.76 30.37 43.23
CA LYS A 430 -32.08 30.86 41.89
C LYS A 430 -31.14 31.98 41.44
N LYS A 431 -30.81 32.92 42.33
CA LYS A 431 -29.85 34.00 42.02
C LYS A 431 -28.45 33.45 41.76
N PHE A 432 -28.00 32.49 42.57
CA PHE A 432 -26.70 31.83 42.38
C PHE A 432 -26.64 31.03 41.06
N LEU A 433 -27.65 30.21 40.77
CA LEU A 433 -27.71 29.41 39.54
C LEU A 433 -27.85 30.27 38.29
N LYS A 434 -28.56 31.39 38.37
CA LYS A 434 -28.66 32.36 37.27
C LYS A 434 -27.28 32.99 36.96
N ASN A 435 -26.45 33.22 37.98
CA ASN A 435 -25.12 33.79 37.80
C ASN A 435 -24.07 32.78 37.30
N THR A 436 -24.36 31.47 37.38
CA THR A 436 -23.47 30.38 36.96
C THR A 436 -23.91 29.74 35.64
N ASP A 437 -24.93 30.31 34.99
CA ASP A 437 -25.44 29.86 33.71
C ASP A 437 -24.54 30.33 32.55
N ILE A 438 -23.74 29.40 32.06
CA ILE A 438 -22.86 29.57 30.89
C ILE A 438 -23.66 29.36 29.59
N VAL A 439 -24.72 28.54 29.61
CA VAL A 439 -25.44 28.09 28.41
C VAL A 439 -26.50 29.09 27.95
N GLY A 440 -27.21 29.70 28.90
CA GLY A 440 -28.29 30.64 28.63
C GLY A 440 -27.94 32.09 28.92
N GLU A 441 -26.65 32.43 29.05
CA GLU A 441 -26.15 33.78 29.38
C GLU A 441 -26.80 34.39 30.66
N GLY A 442 -27.25 33.54 31.58
CA GLY A 442 -27.94 33.97 32.78
C GLY A 442 -29.42 34.27 32.58
N GLU A 443 -30.08 33.89 31.49
CA GLU A 443 -31.52 34.09 31.35
C GLU A 443 -32.34 33.14 32.24
N ARG A 444 -31.87 31.91 32.43
CA ARG A 444 -32.62 30.84 33.12
C ARG A 444 -31.75 30.13 34.17
N TRP A 445 -32.26 30.03 35.40
CA TRP A 445 -31.60 29.28 36.48
C TRP A 445 -31.41 27.78 36.19
N ILE A 446 -32.15 27.22 35.23
CA ILE A 446 -32.00 25.83 34.78
C ILE A 446 -30.70 25.66 33.98
N GLY A 447 -30.29 26.66 33.19
CA GLY A 447 -29.04 26.62 32.43
C GLY A 447 -27.81 26.58 33.33
N GLY A 448 -27.88 27.23 34.51
CA GLY A 448 -26.87 27.12 35.57
C GLY A 448 -26.66 25.69 36.08
N LEU A 449 -27.70 24.86 36.13
CA LEU A 449 -27.56 23.45 36.51
C LEU A 449 -26.83 22.64 35.43
N PHE A 450 -27.17 22.84 34.16
CA PHE A 450 -26.48 22.18 33.05
C PHE A 450 -25.02 22.62 32.92
N SER A 451 -24.71 23.87 33.27
CA SER A 451 -23.35 24.41 33.23
C SER A 451 -22.37 23.63 34.12
N PHE A 452 -22.83 23.07 35.25
CA PHE A 452 -22.00 22.20 36.09
C PHE A 452 -21.60 20.89 35.39
N ALA A 453 -22.50 20.27 34.62
CA ALA A 453 -22.18 19.05 33.88
C ALA A 453 -21.15 19.33 32.76
N ILE A 454 -21.26 20.49 32.11
CA ILE A 454 -20.33 20.95 31.07
C ILE A 454 -18.94 21.20 31.66
N VAL A 455 -18.85 21.92 32.79
CA VAL A 455 -17.56 22.19 33.47
C VAL A 455 -16.84 20.90 33.85
N VAL A 456 -17.58 19.88 34.30
CA VAL A 456 -17.02 18.57 34.63
C VAL A 456 -16.47 17.88 33.37
N LEU A 457 -17.20 17.87 32.25
CA LEU A 457 -16.71 17.33 30.98
C LEU A 457 -15.44 18.03 30.50
N PHE A 458 -15.40 19.37 30.53
CA PHE A 458 -14.20 20.13 30.13
C PHE A 458 -13.00 19.86 31.04
N GLY A 459 -13.22 19.75 32.35
CA GLY A 459 -12.15 19.41 33.31
C GLY A 459 -11.55 18.03 33.04
N PHE A 460 -12.39 17.04 32.73
CA PHE A 460 -11.91 15.70 32.38
C PHE A 460 -11.20 15.67 31.02
N ALA A 461 -11.71 16.38 30.01
CA ALA A 461 -11.05 16.48 28.71
C ALA A 461 -9.65 17.11 28.83
N PHE A 462 -9.52 18.15 29.66
CA PHE A 462 -8.22 18.78 29.93
C PHE A 462 -7.26 17.84 30.66
N TRP A 463 -7.74 17.13 31.69
CA TRP A 463 -6.91 16.20 32.45
C TRP A 463 -6.45 15.00 31.60
N PHE A 464 -7.34 14.48 30.76
CA PHE A 464 -6.99 13.46 29.77
C PHE A 464 -5.95 13.95 28.77
N ALA A 465 -6.08 15.18 28.24
CA ALA A 465 -5.11 15.75 27.31
C ALA A 465 -3.70 15.82 27.91
N ASP A 466 -3.59 16.30 29.15
CA ASP A 466 -2.31 16.44 29.86
C ASP A 466 -1.66 15.07 30.14
N ASP A 467 -2.45 14.09 30.62
CA ASP A 467 -1.94 12.74 30.86
C ASP A 467 -1.60 12.00 29.55
N TYR A 468 -2.37 12.20 28.48
CA TYR A 468 -2.10 11.62 27.16
C TYR A 468 -0.80 12.14 26.56
N LEU A 469 -0.54 13.45 26.63
CA LEU A 469 0.70 14.06 26.11
C LEU A 469 1.95 13.56 26.85
N LYS A 470 1.84 13.26 28.15
CA LYS A 470 2.94 12.73 28.97
C LYS A 470 3.28 11.27 28.67
N LEU A 471 2.47 10.56 27.89
CA LEU A 471 2.75 9.18 27.50
C LEU A 471 3.85 9.08 26.42
N TYR A 472 4.25 10.20 25.81
CA TYR A 472 5.27 10.24 24.77
C TYR A 472 6.65 10.66 25.32
N PRO A 473 7.73 9.89 25.04
CA PRO A 473 7.77 8.65 24.26
C PRO A 473 7.26 7.41 25.00
N ILE A 474 6.52 6.56 24.28
CA ILE A 474 5.78 5.40 24.83
C ILE A 474 6.68 4.34 25.49
N GLU A 475 7.97 4.31 25.12
CA GLU A 475 8.94 3.31 25.57
C GLU A 475 9.39 3.52 27.02
N THR A 476 9.25 4.74 27.54
CA THR A 476 9.71 5.12 28.89
C THR A 476 8.55 5.38 29.85
N SER A 477 7.31 5.46 29.35
CA SER A 477 6.13 5.77 30.16
C SER A 477 5.50 4.52 30.78
N SER A 478 5.19 4.61 32.08
CA SER A 478 4.42 3.59 32.79
C SER A 478 2.96 3.55 32.30
N SER A 479 2.27 2.42 32.50
CA SER A 479 0.85 2.25 32.11
C SER A 479 -0.02 3.45 32.53
N PRO A 480 -0.86 3.99 31.63
CA PRO A 480 -1.73 5.12 31.94
C PRO A 480 -2.68 4.75 33.09
N ARG A 481 -2.83 5.67 34.05
CA ARG A 481 -3.91 5.63 35.06
C ARG A 481 -5.19 6.34 34.57
N ALA A 482 -5.10 7.10 33.48
CA ALA A 482 -6.13 8.03 33.02
C ALA A 482 -6.95 7.54 31.80
N SER A 483 -6.64 6.36 31.26
CA SER A 483 -7.40 5.75 30.18
C SER A 483 -7.83 4.35 30.55
N CYS A 484 -9.08 4.03 30.20
CA CYS A 484 -9.71 2.74 30.46
C CYS A 484 -9.52 1.73 29.33
N ASP A 485 -8.91 2.17 28.23
CA ASP A 485 -8.66 1.38 27.05
C ASP A 485 -7.15 1.38 26.78
N SER A 486 -6.50 0.24 27.04
CA SER A 486 -5.07 0.09 26.79
C SER A 486 -4.71 0.17 25.31
N THR A 487 -5.67 0.07 24.39
CA THR A 487 -5.45 0.20 22.94
C THR A 487 -5.18 1.64 22.53
N LEU A 488 -5.77 2.62 23.23
CA LEU A 488 -5.55 4.07 23.01
C LEU A 488 -4.09 4.49 23.24
N ARG A 489 -3.29 3.68 23.93
CA ARG A 489 -1.87 3.95 24.13
C ARG A 489 -1.09 3.93 22.81
N ASN A 490 -1.56 3.17 21.81
CA ASN A 490 -0.88 2.96 20.54
C ASN A 490 -1.41 3.86 19.40
N ALA A 491 -2.38 4.73 19.69
CA ALA A 491 -3.08 5.56 18.70
C ALA A 491 -2.40 6.91 18.39
#